data_AF-A0A9E5J414-F1
#
_entry.id   AF-A0A9E5J414-F1
#
_cell.length_a   1.000
_cell.length_b   1.000
_cell.length_c   1.000
_cell.angle_alpha   90.00
_cell.angle_beta   90.00
_cell.angle_gamma   90.00
#
_symmetry.space_group_name_H-M   'P 1'
#
loop_
_entity.id
_entity.type
_entity.pdbx_description
1 polymer ?
#
loop_
_entity_poly.entity_id
_entity_poly.type
_entity_poly.pdbx_seq_one_letter_code
_entity_poly.pdbx_strand_id
1 'polypeptide(L)'
;MGLARLSHEATPALAQLSFSALLFFALANLPRKRTGAWVSSALAIVGMALSGAPALAMILGVGGAFVMALDTGKPSALRARSVDVAWVLLICLATAALVSALGLWRWRVAYSHLVEIKSMTRLLLWFTWPAWPLALWTLWRWRFQLKHLTANPHLSLPLWFVTVAICTTWLSGLSDRALLLSLPAMATLAAFALPTLRRSVSAFVDWFTLVFFSVGALIIWVVWTSMQTGVPAQPAINVARLAPGFTHAFSGLAFACAVMATLVWASLVKWRAGRHRAAIWKSMALPAGGAILCWLLVMTLWLPLLNFARSYEPLVLKVRDMIGSPHCVHYHGLTRAQGAAFEFHGQFKLQPSNQDVGNLNSQSASCDWLIVDTQAMGTLKQDVDMGPWQYQATVRRPSDNNEDIVLYKRTAPTVAKP
;
A
#
# COMPACT_ATOMS: atom_id res chain seq x y z
N MET A 1 -7.07 -4.28 -8.50
CA MET A 1 -6.41 -4.77 -7.27
C MET A 1 -5.84 -3.58 -6.50
N GLY A 2 -6.66 -2.88 -5.71
CA GLY A 2 -6.27 -1.63 -5.04
C GLY A 2 -5.47 -1.88 -3.75
N LEU A 3 -6.15 -2.32 -2.69
CA LEU A 3 -5.54 -2.51 -1.37
C LEU A 3 -4.47 -3.61 -1.34
N ALA A 4 -4.75 -4.76 -1.98
CA ALA A 4 -3.83 -5.90 -1.98
C ALA A 4 -2.44 -5.59 -2.57
N ARG A 5 -2.37 -4.70 -3.55
CA ARG A 5 -1.09 -4.26 -4.12
C ARG A 5 -0.36 -3.36 -3.12
N LEU A 6 -1.06 -2.34 -2.60
CA LEU A 6 -0.50 -1.38 -1.66
C LEU A 6 -0.07 -2.00 -0.33
N SER A 7 -0.73 -3.07 0.10
CA SER A 7 -0.36 -3.81 1.32
C SER A 7 0.83 -4.75 1.12
N HIS A 8 1.17 -5.11 -0.12
CA HIS A 8 2.31 -5.95 -0.44
C HIS A 8 3.58 -5.14 -0.75
N GLU A 9 3.43 -3.96 -1.34
CA GLU A 9 4.57 -3.09 -1.62
C GLU A 9 5.17 -2.56 -0.31
N ALA A 10 6.47 -2.82 -0.08
CA ALA A 10 7.25 -2.28 1.04
C ALA A 10 7.51 -0.78 0.86
N THR A 11 6.44 0.00 0.96
CA THR A 11 6.43 1.45 0.73
C THR A 11 6.25 2.21 2.04
N PRO A 12 6.71 3.47 2.12
CA PRO A 12 6.43 4.32 3.27
C PRO A 12 4.93 4.49 3.56
N ALA A 13 4.06 4.29 2.58
CA ALA A 13 2.61 4.38 2.75
C ALA A 13 2.05 3.34 3.74
N LEU A 14 2.64 2.14 3.80
CA LEU A 14 2.19 1.11 4.76
C LEU A 14 2.58 1.47 6.20
N ALA A 15 3.77 2.03 6.38
CA ALA A 15 4.20 2.59 7.67
C ALA A 15 3.32 3.77 8.07
N GLN A 16 2.99 4.67 7.14
CA GLN A 16 2.06 5.77 7.40
C GLN A 16 0.67 5.27 7.80
N LEU A 17 0.16 4.19 7.19
CA LEU A 17 -1.09 3.56 7.57
C LEU A 17 -1.04 3.01 9.01
N SER A 18 0.02 2.30 9.38
CA SER A 18 0.17 1.74 10.73
C SER A 18 0.29 2.84 11.78
N PHE A 19 1.06 3.90 11.52
CA PHE A 19 1.16 5.06 12.40
C PHE A 19 -0.14 5.85 12.47
N SER A 20 -0.91 5.97 11.37
CA SER A 20 -2.25 6.58 11.39
C SER A 20 -3.20 5.79 12.31
N ALA A 21 -3.22 4.47 12.18
CA ALA A 21 -4.02 3.60 13.04
C ALA A 21 -3.60 3.70 14.51
N LEU A 22 -2.29 3.76 14.78
CA LEU A 22 -1.76 3.93 16.14
C LEU A 22 -2.13 5.30 16.73
N LEU A 23 -2.04 6.38 15.96
CA LEU A 23 -2.45 7.71 16.39
C LEU A 23 -3.95 7.75 16.70
N PHE A 24 -4.77 7.18 15.81
CA PHE A 24 -6.21 7.09 16.00
C PHE A 24 -6.55 6.31 17.27
N PHE A 25 -5.88 5.17 17.51
CA PHE A 25 -6.02 4.38 18.73
C PHE A 25 -5.57 5.15 19.98
N ALA A 26 -4.47 5.88 19.90
CA ALA A 26 -3.92 6.66 21.01
C ALA A 26 -4.89 7.78 21.42
N LEU A 27 -5.41 8.54 20.47
CA LEU A 27 -6.37 9.62 20.70
C LEU A 27 -7.69 9.08 21.25
N ALA A 28 -8.19 7.96 20.73
CA ALA A 28 -9.41 7.33 21.23
C ALA A 28 -9.29 6.80 22.68
N ASN A 29 -8.08 6.40 23.09
CA ASN A 29 -7.80 5.89 24.45
C ASN A 29 -7.23 6.92 25.41
N LEU A 30 -7.02 8.16 24.95
CA LEU A 30 -6.44 9.24 25.75
C LEU A 30 -7.15 9.43 27.10
N PRO A 31 -8.49 9.38 27.21
CA PRO A 31 -9.19 9.56 28.49
C PRO A 31 -9.07 8.35 29.44
N ARG A 32 -8.68 7.16 28.96
CA ARG A 32 -8.69 5.91 29.74
C ARG A 32 -7.30 5.41 30.11
N LYS A 33 -6.35 5.44 29.17
CA LYS A 33 -4.99 4.87 29.34
C LYS A 33 -3.94 5.89 28.96
N ARG A 34 -3.73 6.86 29.85
CA ARG A 34 -2.95 8.08 29.58
C ARG A 34 -1.50 7.84 29.14
N THR A 35 -0.73 7.08 29.91
CA THR A 35 0.69 6.80 29.61
C THR A 35 0.85 6.05 28.29
N GLY A 36 0.04 5.00 28.10
CA GLY A 36 0.03 4.24 26.85
C GLY A 36 -0.36 5.12 25.65
N ALA A 37 -1.33 6.02 25.82
CA ALA A 37 -1.75 6.95 24.78
C ALA A 37 -0.65 7.96 24.44
N TRP A 38 0.07 8.51 25.42
CA TRP A 38 1.18 9.43 25.17
C TRP A 38 2.31 8.78 24.39
N VAL A 39 2.75 7.59 24.81
CA VAL A 39 3.81 6.84 24.11
C VAL A 39 3.37 6.47 22.70
N SER A 40 2.13 6.00 22.55
CA SER A 40 1.56 5.64 21.24
C SER A 40 1.44 6.86 20.32
N SER A 41 0.99 8.02 20.82
CA SER A 41 0.91 9.27 20.07
C SER A 41 2.30 9.75 19.64
N ALA A 42 3.29 9.71 20.54
CA ALA A 42 4.68 10.06 20.21
C ALA A 42 5.23 9.18 19.09
N LEU A 43 5.12 7.87 19.24
CA LEU A 43 5.58 6.91 18.24
C LEU A 43 4.85 7.10 16.89
N ALA A 44 3.54 7.35 16.93
CA ALA A 44 2.75 7.55 15.73
C ALA A 44 3.08 8.85 14.99
N ILE A 45 3.15 9.98 15.70
CA ILE A 45 3.40 11.30 15.08
C ILE A 45 4.83 11.35 14.52
N VAL A 46 5.82 10.93 15.30
CA VAL A 46 7.22 10.88 14.86
C VAL A 46 7.39 9.87 13.72
N GLY A 47 6.84 8.67 13.87
CA GLY A 47 6.92 7.62 12.85
C GLY A 47 6.30 8.02 11.52
N MET A 48 5.12 8.66 11.55
CA MET A 48 4.47 9.16 10.33
C MET A 48 5.27 10.29 9.67
N ALA A 49 5.83 11.21 10.46
CA ALA A 49 6.67 12.29 9.96
C ALA A 49 7.95 11.77 9.28
N LEU A 50 8.66 10.85 9.93
CA LEU A 50 9.89 10.23 9.40
C LEU A 50 9.62 9.31 8.21
N SER A 51 8.41 8.76 8.09
CA SER A 51 7.96 8.01 6.92
C SER A 51 7.60 8.91 5.72
N GLY A 52 7.90 10.22 5.78
CA GLY A 52 7.71 11.14 4.65
C GLY A 52 6.33 11.77 4.58
N ALA A 53 5.54 11.75 5.66
CA ALA A 53 4.25 12.43 5.76
C ALA A 53 4.16 13.42 6.95
N PRO A 54 5.10 14.37 7.10
CA PRO A 54 5.13 15.29 8.24
C PRO A 54 3.90 16.19 8.32
N ALA A 55 3.41 16.74 7.20
CA ALA A 55 2.22 17.59 7.20
C ALA A 55 0.97 16.84 7.69
N LEU A 56 0.78 15.60 7.21
CA LEU A 56 -0.33 14.75 7.65
C LEU A 56 -0.24 14.40 9.14
N ALA A 57 0.97 14.10 9.64
CA ALA A 57 1.19 13.82 11.06
C ALA A 57 0.75 15.00 11.93
N MET A 58 1.09 16.23 11.53
CA MET A 58 0.72 17.44 12.24
C MET A 58 -0.78 17.73 12.17
N ILE A 59 -1.39 17.63 10.99
CA ILE A 59 -2.83 17.89 10.82
C ILE A 59 -3.66 16.86 11.60
N LEU A 60 -3.33 15.57 11.52
CA LEU A 60 -4.02 14.52 12.26
C LEU A 60 -3.78 14.65 13.77
N GLY A 61 -2.54 14.92 14.20
CA GLY A 61 -2.18 15.05 15.62
C GLY A 61 -2.79 16.29 16.28
N VAL A 62 -2.57 17.48 15.71
CA VAL A 62 -3.10 18.75 16.23
C VAL A 62 -4.62 18.78 16.15
N GLY A 63 -5.20 18.41 15.00
CA GLY A 63 -6.65 18.39 14.86
C GLY A 63 -7.33 17.34 15.73
N GLY A 64 -6.71 16.16 15.88
CA GLY A 64 -7.17 15.14 16.81
C GLY A 64 -7.14 15.61 18.28
N ALA A 65 -6.06 16.29 18.68
CA ALA A 65 -5.94 16.90 20.01
C ALA A 65 -7.01 17.98 20.24
N PHE A 66 -7.28 18.81 19.23
CA PHE A 66 -8.32 19.84 19.29
C PHE A 66 -9.73 19.24 19.40
N VAL A 67 -10.03 18.18 18.63
CA VAL A 67 -11.29 17.44 18.75
C VAL A 67 -11.48 16.87 20.17
N MET A 68 -10.41 16.37 20.79
CA MET A 68 -10.47 15.90 22.19
C MET A 68 -10.63 17.04 23.20
N ALA A 69 -10.05 18.22 22.93
CA ALA A 69 -10.16 19.40 23.80
C ALA A 69 -11.59 19.97 23.83
N LEU A 70 -12.30 19.88 22.72
CA LEU A 70 -13.67 20.38 22.56
C LEU A 70 -14.75 19.45 23.11
N ASP A 71 -14.40 18.30 23.67
CA ASP A 71 -15.37 17.35 24.26
C ASP A 71 -16.06 17.97 25.48
N THR A 72 -17.26 18.51 25.34
CA THR A 72 -18.04 19.16 26.42
C THR A 72 -19.12 18.27 27.02
N GLY A 73 -19.41 17.11 26.43
CA GLY A 73 -20.60 16.31 26.75
C GLY A 73 -20.39 15.18 27.76
N LYS A 74 -19.15 14.87 28.15
CA LYS A 74 -18.85 13.71 29.01
C LYS A 74 -18.63 14.06 30.48
N PRO A 75 -18.93 13.12 31.40
CA PRO A 75 -18.52 13.25 32.80
C PRO A 75 -16.99 13.41 32.89
N SER A 76 -16.53 14.15 33.89
CA SER A 76 -15.12 14.52 34.09
C SER A 76 -14.15 13.33 34.05
N ALA A 77 -14.60 12.13 34.44
CA ALA A 77 -13.82 10.91 34.43
C ALA A 77 -13.51 10.33 33.03
N LEU A 78 -14.27 10.70 31.99
CA LEU A 78 -14.12 10.20 30.62
C LEU A 78 -13.67 11.28 29.63
N ARG A 79 -13.39 12.48 30.14
CA ARG A 79 -12.92 13.64 29.38
C ARG A 79 -11.41 13.64 29.31
N ALA A 80 -10.84 13.92 28.14
CA ALA A 80 -9.40 14.17 28.02
C ALA A 80 -9.05 15.41 28.86
N ARG A 81 -8.00 15.34 29.69
CA ARG A 81 -7.58 16.51 30.46
C ARG A 81 -6.86 17.48 29.54
N SER A 82 -6.92 18.77 29.87
CA SER A 82 -6.14 19.81 29.16
C SER A 82 -4.64 19.46 29.08
N VAL A 83 -4.11 18.83 30.14
CA VAL A 83 -2.73 18.31 30.19
C VAL A 83 -2.47 17.26 29.11
N ASP A 84 -3.44 16.37 28.83
CA ASP A 84 -3.26 15.31 27.83
C ASP A 84 -3.22 15.88 26.41
N VAL A 85 -4.08 16.86 26.14
CA VAL A 85 -4.08 17.62 24.89
C VAL A 85 -2.77 18.39 24.72
N ALA A 86 -2.31 19.07 25.78
CA ALA A 86 -1.05 19.81 25.79
C ALA A 86 0.15 18.90 25.48
N TRP A 87 0.18 17.68 26.02
CA TRP A 87 1.23 16.70 25.69
C TRP A 87 1.24 16.29 24.22
N VAL A 88 0.07 16.03 23.62
CA VAL A 88 0.00 15.72 22.18
C VAL A 88 0.46 16.90 21.34
N LEU A 89 0.07 18.13 21.71
CA LEU A 89 0.54 19.35 21.02
C LEU A 89 2.05 19.57 21.17
N LEU A 90 2.61 19.27 22.34
CA LEU A 90 4.05 19.33 22.58
C LEU A 90 4.80 18.30 21.72
N ILE A 91 4.29 17.07 21.62
CA ILE A 91 4.82 16.04 20.73
C ILE A 91 4.79 16.53 19.27
N CYS A 92 3.68 17.12 18.82
CA CYS A 92 3.59 17.73 17.49
C CYS A 92 4.66 18.81 17.31
N LEU A 93 4.81 19.73 18.27
CA LEU A 93 5.78 20.83 18.19
C LEU A 93 7.23 20.32 18.15
N ALA A 94 7.56 19.35 19.01
CA ALA A 94 8.88 18.69 19.01
C ALA A 94 9.15 17.96 17.68
N THR A 95 8.15 17.27 17.14
CA THR A 95 8.26 16.58 15.84
C THR A 95 8.43 17.59 14.70
N ALA A 96 7.72 18.71 14.73
CA ALA A 96 7.88 19.77 13.73
C ALA A 96 9.29 20.38 13.77
N ALA A 97 9.85 20.62 14.95
CA ALA A 97 11.22 21.08 15.10
C ALA A 97 12.22 20.07 14.50
N LEU A 98 12.02 18.77 14.77
CA LEU A 98 12.85 17.70 14.21
C LEU A 98 12.77 17.64 12.67
N VAL A 99 11.55 17.68 12.10
CA VAL A 99 11.33 17.66 10.65
C VAL A 99 11.95 18.88 9.97
N SER A 100 11.84 20.05 10.59
CA SER A 100 12.47 21.28 10.11
C SER A 100 13.99 21.19 10.14
N ALA A 101 14.57 20.66 11.23
CA ALA A 101 16.02 20.46 11.34
C ALA A 101 16.55 19.48 10.28
N LEU A 102 15.76 18.46 9.91
CA LEU A 102 16.11 17.49 8.88
C LEU A 102 15.73 17.92 7.44
N GLY A 103 15.11 19.10 7.25
CA GLY A 103 14.68 19.58 5.94
C GLY A 103 13.66 18.67 5.24
N LEU A 104 12.84 17.95 6.01
CA LEU A 104 11.94 16.90 5.47
C LEU A 104 10.60 17.44 4.96
N TRP A 105 10.35 18.75 5.07
CA TRP A 105 9.14 19.37 4.54
C TRP A 105 9.10 19.26 3.02
N ARG A 106 8.18 18.44 2.51
CA ARG A 106 7.94 18.26 1.08
C ARG A 106 6.48 18.53 0.77
N TRP A 107 6.23 19.60 0.05
CA TRP A 107 4.90 19.96 -0.45
C TRP A 107 4.69 19.33 -1.83
N ARG A 108 3.67 18.50 -1.97
CA ARG A 108 3.25 17.91 -3.25
C ARG A 108 1.82 18.32 -3.52
N VAL A 109 1.63 19.58 -3.93
CA VAL A 109 0.31 20.07 -4.34
C VAL A 109 0.28 20.06 -5.86
N ALA A 110 -0.57 19.21 -6.43
CA ALA A 110 -0.76 19.12 -7.87
C ALA A 110 -2.02 19.89 -8.26
N TYR A 111 -1.86 21.18 -8.56
CA TYR A 111 -2.99 22.08 -8.87
C TYR A 111 -3.79 21.66 -10.12
N SER A 112 -3.18 20.92 -11.04
CA SER A 112 -3.80 20.50 -12.31
C SER A 112 -4.97 19.51 -12.17
N HIS A 113 -5.08 18.78 -11.04
CA HIS A 113 -6.10 17.73 -10.85
C HIS A 113 -7.26 18.13 -9.93
N LEU A 114 -7.32 19.39 -9.48
CA LEU A 114 -8.38 19.85 -8.56
C LEU A 114 -9.80 19.76 -9.16
N VAL A 115 -9.92 19.62 -10.49
CA VAL A 115 -11.21 19.63 -11.21
C VAL A 115 -11.69 18.25 -11.65
N GLU A 116 -10.92 17.17 -11.47
CA GLU A 116 -11.34 15.83 -11.89
C GLU A 116 -12.26 15.13 -10.87
N ILE A 117 -13.46 15.68 -10.67
CA ILE A 117 -14.46 15.15 -9.74
C ILE A 117 -14.84 13.70 -10.08
N LYS A 118 -14.87 13.36 -11.38
CA LYS A 118 -15.21 12.01 -11.85
C LYS A 118 -14.18 10.95 -11.43
N SER A 119 -12.88 11.24 -11.56
CA SER A 119 -11.83 10.29 -11.16
C SER A 119 -11.76 10.16 -9.65
N MET A 120 -11.93 11.26 -8.92
CA MET A 120 -12.02 11.26 -7.45
C MET A 120 -13.19 10.41 -6.95
N THR A 121 -14.38 10.62 -7.52
CA THR A 121 -15.58 9.89 -7.10
C THR A 121 -15.44 8.40 -7.40
N ARG A 122 -14.90 8.05 -8.58
CA ARG A 122 -14.59 6.65 -8.93
C ARG A 122 -13.59 6.04 -7.95
N LEU A 123 -12.56 6.79 -7.56
CA LEU A 123 -11.54 6.34 -6.60
C LEU A 123 -12.18 6.09 -5.23
N LEU A 124 -12.89 7.05 -4.66
CA LEU A 124 -13.57 6.86 -3.37
C LEU A 124 -14.53 5.68 -3.41
N LEU A 125 -15.41 5.62 -4.42
CA LEU A 125 -16.47 4.62 -4.51
C LEU A 125 -15.91 3.20 -4.53
N TRP A 126 -14.84 2.96 -5.29
CA TRP A 126 -14.22 1.63 -5.41
C TRP A 126 -13.24 1.31 -4.29
N PHE A 127 -12.43 2.28 -3.87
CA PHE A 127 -11.37 2.05 -2.90
C PHE A 127 -11.91 1.85 -1.49
N THR A 128 -12.95 2.61 -1.12
CA THR A 128 -13.57 2.52 0.22
C THR A 128 -14.73 1.52 0.26
N TRP A 129 -15.06 0.87 -0.86
CA TRP A 129 -16.03 -0.23 -0.86
C TRP A 129 -15.48 -1.42 -0.07
N PRO A 130 -16.27 -2.10 0.79
CA PRO A 130 -17.68 -1.89 1.12
C PRO A 130 -17.89 -1.06 2.40
N ALA A 131 -16.89 -0.33 2.88
CA ALA A 131 -16.96 0.43 4.12
C ALA A 131 -17.80 1.71 3.99
N TRP A 132 -17.77 2.40 2.84
CA TRP A 132 -18.47 3.68 2.69
C TRP A 132 -20.00 3.61 2.83
N PRO A 133 -20.73 2.59 2.33
CA PRO A 133 -22.18 2.53 2.55
C PRO A 133 -22.52 2.39 4.04
N LEU A 134 -21.74 1.61 4.78
CA LEU A 134 -21.89 1.44 6.23
C LEU A 134 -21.52 2.72 6.98
N ALA A 135 -20.43 3.39 6.58
CA ALA A 135 -20.06 4.67 7.15
C ALA A 135 -21.14 5.74 6.90
N LEU A 136 -21.66 5.85 5.68
CA LEU A 136 -22.75 6.78 5.36
C LEU A 136 -24.03 6.45 6.15
N TRP A 137 -24.35 5.17 6.31
CA TRP A 137 -25.45 4.71 7.14
C TRP A 137 -25.28 5.15 8.61
N THR A 138 -24.07 5.09 9.16
CA THR A 138 -23.82 5.62 10.51
C THR A 138 -24.05 7.10 10.62
N LEU A 139 -23.53 7.88 9.67
CA LEU A 139 -23.71 9.33 9.65
C LEU A 139 -25.20 9.70 9.54
N TRP A 140 -25.95 8.97 8.71
CA TRP A 140 -27.38 9.20 8.56
C TRP A 140 -28.16 8.87 9.83
N ARG A 141 -27.91 7.71 10.45
CA ARG A 141 -28.63 7.32 11.66
C ARG A 141 -28.26 8.16 12.88
N TRP A 142 -27.03 8.66 12.92
CA TRP A 142 -26.50 9.48 14.02
C TRP A 142 -26.55 10.98 13.68
N ARG A 143 -27.35 11.39 12.68
CA ARG A 143 -27.44 12.78 12.18
C ARG A 143 -27.76 13.83 13.23
N PHE A 144 -28.48 13.46 14.29
CA PHE A 144 -28.79 14.38 15.38
C PHE A 144 -27.58 14.60 16.30
N GLN A 145 -26.74 13.58 16.47
CA GLN A 145 -25.47 13.72 17.19
C GLN A 145 -24.44 14.49 16.35
N LEU A 146 -24.57 14.48 15.01
CA LEU A 146 -23.72 15.30 14.14
C LEU A 146 -23.89 16.81 14.36
N LYS A 147 -25.07 17.26 14.79
CA LYS A 147 -25.30 18.67 15.12
C LYS A 147 -24.46 19.15 16.30
N HIS A 148 -24.05 18.21 17.18
CA HIS A 148 -23.16 18.46 18.30
C HIS A 148 -21.90 17.61 18.17
N LEU A 149 -21.15 17.81 17.08
CA LEU A 149 -19.93 17.07 16.76
C LEU A 149 -18.89 17.15 17.89
N THR A 150 -18.78 18.31 18.53
CA THR A 150 -17.86 18.57 19.64
C THR A 150 -18.21 17.77 20.89
N ALA A 151 -19.51 17.55 21.15
CA ALA A 151 -19.96 16.76 22.28
C ALA A 151 -19.86 15.23 22.06
N ASN A 152 -19.55 14.78 20.84
CA ASN A 152 -19.53 13.36 20.47
C ASN A 152 -18.19 12.93 19.83
N PRO A 153 -17.10 12.83 20.61
CA PRO A 153 -15.76 12.45 20.12
C PRO A 153 -15.68 11.13 19.37
N HIS A 154 -16.55 10.17 19.70
CA HIS A 154 -16.61 8.87 19.02
C HIS A 154 -16.98 9.01 17.54
N LEU A 155 -17.61 10.11 17.15
CA LEU A 155 -17.98 10.39 15.76
C LEU A 155 -17.08 11.46 15.14
N SER A 156 -16.74 12.52 15.88
CA SER A 156 -15.90 13.61 15.36
C SER A 156 -14.45 13.21 15.11
N LEU A 157 -13.86 12.33 15.93
CA LEU A 157 -12.47 11.87 15.73
C LEU A 157 -12.32 11.03 14.44
N PRO A 158 -13.14 9.98 14.19
CA PRO A 158 -13.10 9.30 12.90
C PRO A 158 -13.38 10.23 11.72
N LEU A 159 -14.37 11.12 11.85
CA LEU A 159 -14.69 12.09 10.80
C LEU A 159 -13.49 12.98 10.48
N TRP A 160 -12.77 13.49 11.47
CA TRP A 160 -11.56 14.28 11.27
C TRP A 160 -10.53 13.54 10.41
N PHE A 161 -10.20 12.28 10.77
CA PHE A 161 -9.24 11.47 10.03
C PHE A 161 -9.67 11.21 8.58
N VAL A 162 -10.95 10.90 8.36
CA VAL A 162 -11.51 10.69 7.03
C VAL A 162 -11.46 11.97 6.21
N THR A 163 -11.89 13.10 6.77
CA THR A 163 -11.86 14.40 6.09
C THR A 163 -10.44 14.80 5.71
N VAL A 164 -9.48 14.70 6.63
CA VAL A 164 -8.07 15.03 6.35
C VAL A 164 -7.51 14.16 5.24
N ALA A 165 -7.77 12.84 5.28
CA ALA A 165 -7.29 11.93 4.24
C ALA A 165 -7.92 12.21 2.87
N ILE A 166 -9.22 12.49 2.79
CA ILE A 166 -9.91 12.84 1.53
C ILE A 166 -9.38 14.19 0.98
N CYS A 167 -9.29 15.22 1.82
CA CYS A 167 -8.75 16.52 1.42
C CYS A 167 -7.31 16.39 0.93
N THR A 168 -6.47 15.60 1.62
CA THR A 168 -5.08 15.40 1.20
C THR A 168 -4.99 14.64 -0.11
N THR A 169 -5.84 13.62 -0.31
CA THR A 169 -5.95 12.88 -1.57
C THR A 169 -6.32 13.82 -2.72
N TRP A 170 -7.19 14.79 -2.48
CA TRP A 170 -7.62 15.75 -3.48
C TRP A 170 -6.51 16.75 -3.84
N LEU A 171 -5.84 17.31 -2.83
CA LEU A 171 -4.77 18.30 -3.00
C LEU A 171 -3.48 17.70 -3.60
N SER A 172 -3.22 16.41 -3.32
CA SER A 172 -1.98 15.74 -3.74
C SER A 172 -2.08 15.02 -5.10
N GLY A 173 -3.16 15.24 -5.86
CA GLY A 173 -3.35 14.65 -7.20
C GLY A 173 -3.79 13.19 -7.19
N LEU A 174 -4.89 12.87 -6.48
CA LEU A 174 -5.57 11.56 -6.53
C LEU A 174 -4.67 10.37 -6.13
N SER A 175 -3.97 10.50 -5.01
CA SER A 175 -3.12 9.42 -4.53
C SER A 175 -3.91 8.37 -3.73
N ASP A 176 -4.02 7.15 -4.27
CA ASP A 176 -4.52 5.97 -3.53
C ASP A 176 -3.82 5.79 -2.17
N ARG A 177 -2.54 6.19 -2.08
CA ARG A 177 -1.73 6.10 -0.86
C ARG A 177 -2.20 7.05 0.24
N ALA A 178 -2.61 8.27 -0.11
CA ALA A 178 -3.17 9.21 0.86
C ALA A 178 -4.53 8.70 1.37
N LEU A 179 -5.32 8.10 0.48
CA LEU A 179 -6.61 7.52 0.83
C LEU A 179 -6.48 6.28 1.75
N LEU A 180 -5.37 5.54 1.70
CA LEU A 180 -5.09 4.45 2.65
C LEU A 180 -5.21 4.91 4.11
N LEU A 181 -4.72 6.11 4.44
CA LEU A 181 -4.72 6.60 5.82
C LEU A 181 -6.13 6.83 6.39
N SER A 182 -7.16 6.89 5.54
CA SER A 182 -8.56 6.98 5.95
C SER A 182 -9.12 5.65 6.49
N LEU A 183 -8.51 4.53 6.15
CA LEU A 183 -9.07 3.19 6.39
C LEU A 183 -9.35 2.88 7.87
N PRO A 184 -8.47 3.22 8.84
CA PRO A 184 -8.76 2.94 10.26
C PRO A 184 -10.02 3.68 10.73
N ALA A 185 -10.15 4.95 10.35
CA ALA A 185 -11.30 5.77 10.70
C ALA A 185 -12.58 5.32 9.98
N MET A 186 -12.50 5.01 8.68
CA MET A 186 -13.62 4.43 7.93
C MET A 186 -14.08 3.09 8.50
N ALA A 187 -13.15 2.22 8.92
CA ALA A 187 -13.47 0.96 9.56
C ALA A 187 -14.21 1.17 10.89
N THR A 188 -13.83 2.19 11.67
CA THR A 188 -14.54 2.50 12.92
C THR A 188 -15.93 3.05 12.69
N LEU A 189 -16.12 3.93 11.69
CA LEU A 189 -17.44 4.40 11.28
C LEU A 189 -18.29 3.22 10.82
N ALA A 190 -17.77 2.36 9.94
CA ALA A 190 -18.48 1.17 9.48
C ALA A 190 -18.85 0.22 10.65
N ALA A 191 -17.99 0.08 11.67
CA ALA A 191 -18.26 -0.73 12.84
C ALA A 191 -19.46 -0.21 13.66
N PHE A 192 -19.62 1.11 13.77
CA PHE A 192 -20.78 1.71 14.45
C PHE A 192 -22.10 1.49 13.72
N ALA A 193 -22.07 1.05 12.45
CA ALA A 193 -23.29 0.67 11.74
C ALA A 193 -23.87 -0.64 12.26
N LEU A 194 -23.03 -1.56 12.73
CA LEU A 194 -23.44 -2.93 13.02
C LEU A 194 -24.50 -3.05 14.12
N PRO A 195 -24.39 -2.35 15.27
CA PRO A 195 -25.44 -2.38 16.30
C PRO A 195 -26.77 -1.78 15.83
N THR A 196 -26.75 -1.04 14.73
CA THR A 196 -27.90 -0.35 14.18
C THR A 196 -28.68 -1.22 13.19
N LEU A 197 -28.04 -2.22 12.58
CA LEU A 197 -28.68 -3.04 11.57
C LEU A 197 -29.75 -3.96 12.18
N ARG A 198 -30.80 -4.24 11.39
CA ARG A 198 -31.76 -5.30 11.75
C ARG A 198 -31.03 -6.63 11.80
N ARG A 199 -31.46 -7.51 12.71
CA ARG A 199 -30.86 -8.85 12.91
C ARG A 199 -30.76 -9.65 11.60
N SER A 200 -31.72 -9.50 10.69
CA SER A 200 -31.72 -10.15 9.37
C SER A 200 -30.57 -9.68 8.46
N VAL A 201 -30.34 -8.37 8.38
CA VAL A 201 -29.28 -7.78 7.55
C VAL A 201 -27.90 -8.18 8.08
N SER A 202 -27.70 -8.10 9.38
CA SER A 202 -26.45 -8.53 10.01
C SER A 202 -26.17 -10.02 9.78
N ALA A 203 -27.20 -10.87 9.90
CA ALA A 203 -27.06 -12.31 9.65
C ALA A 203 -26.78 -12.62 8.17
N PHE A 204 -27.36 -11.86 7.24
CA PHE A 204 -27.08 -12.01 5.81
C PHE A 204 -25.61 -11.69 5.49
N VAL A 205 -25.08 -10.56 6.00
CA VAL A 205 -23.68 -10.18 5.81
C VAL A 205 -22.73 -11.25 6.37
N ASP A 206 -23.04 -11.78 7.56
CA ASP A 206 -22.25 -12.85 8.18
C ASP A 206 -22.18 -14.11 7.32
N TRP A 207 -23.32 -14.61 6.84
CA TRP A 207 -23.37 -15.81 6.02
C TRP A 207 -22.75 -15.62 4.65
N PHE A 208 -23.00 -14.46 4.03
CA PHE A 208 -22.37 -14.10 2.77
C PHE A 208 -20.84 -14.10 2.89
N THR A 209 -20.31 -13.43 3.92
CA THR A 209 -18.85 -13.37 4.13
C THR A 209 -18.26 -14.74 4.45
N LEU A 210 -18.94 -15.56 5.26
CA LEU A 210 -18.52 -16.93 5.55
C LEU A 210 -18.38 -17.76 4.27
N VAL A 211 -19.42 -17.80 3.43
CA VAL A 211 -19.40 -18.56 2.17
C VAL A 211 -18.34 -18.00 1.22
N PHE A 212 -18.33 -16.68 1.03
CA PHE A 212 -17.41 -16.00 0.12
C PHE A 212 -15.94 -16.28 0.46
N PHE A 213 -15.54 -16.09 1.73
CA PHE A 213 -14.15 -16.32 2.14
C PHE A 213 -13.78 -17.80 2.18
N SER A 214 -14.73 -18.70 2.50
CA SER A 214 -14.47 -20.14 2.46
C SER A 214 -14.27 -20.65 1.03
N VAL A 215 -15.10 -20.19 0.09
CA VAL A 215 -14.93 -20.49 -1.34
C VAL A 215 -13.62 -19.91 -1.86
N GLY A 216 -13.28 -18.66 -1.48
CA GLY A 216 -12.00 -18.04 -1.83
C GLY A 216 -10.80 -18.83 -1.31
N ALA A 217 -10.81 -19.25 -0.05
CA ALA A 217 -9.77 -20.09 0.53
C ALA A 217 -9.65 -21.45 -0.19
N LEU A 218 -10.78 -22.07 -0.54
CA LEU A 218 -10.80 -23.32 -1.31
C LEU A 218 -10.18 -23.13 -2.70
N ILE A 219 -10.50 -22.04 -3.41
CA ILE A 219 -9.89 -21.72 -4.70
C ILE A 219 -8.37 -21.59 -4.56
N ILE A 220 -7.89 -20.87 -3.53
CA ILE A 220 -6.45 -20.69 -3.28
C ILE A 220 -5.75 -22.04 -3.11
N TRP A 221 -6.35 -22.92 -2.29
CA TRP A 221 -5.87 -24.30 -2.09
C TRP A 221 -5.88 -25.12 -3.38
N VAL A 222 -6.97 -25.11 -4.15
CA VAL A 222 -7.10 -25.88 -5.40
C VAL A 222 -6.05 -25.46 -6.43
N VAL A 223 -5.86 -24.16 -6.63
CA VAL A 223 -4.84 -23.65 -7.56
C VAL A 223 -3.44 -24.01 -7.07
N TRP A 224 -3.16 -23.85 -5.77
CA TRP A 224 -1.86 -24.23 -5.22
C TRP A 224 -1.56 -25.73 -5.35
N THR A 225 -2.53 -26.58 -5.03
CA THR A 225 -2.39 -28.03 -5.19
C THR A 225 -2.17 -28.40 -6.66
N SER A 226 -2.92 -27.79 -7.59
CA SER A 226 -2.75 -28.04 -9.02
C SER A 226 -1.37 -27.66 -9.54
N MET A 227 -0.79 -26.60 -9.00
CA MET A 227 0.57 -26.17 -9.33
C MET A 227 1.62 -27.18 -8.85
N GLN A 228 1.43 -27.75 -7.65
CA GLN A 228 2.38 -28.70 -7.08
C GLN A 228 2.27 -30.11 -7.68
N THR A 229 1.05 -30.58 -7.95
CA THR A 229 0.78 -31.97 -8.36
C THR A 229 0.41 -32.12 -9.83
N GLY A 230 0.06 -31.04 -10.52
CA GLY A 230 -0.51 -31.05 -11.87
C GLY A 230 -2.02 -31.37 -11.91
N VAL A 231 -2.67 -31.65 -10.77
CA VAL A 231 -4.09 -32.05 -10.70
C VAL A 231 -4.87 -31.13 -9.76
N PRO A 232 -5.98 -30.50 -10.21
CA PRO A 232 -6.56 -30.54 -11.56
C PRO A 232 -5.72 -29.82 -12.62
N ALA A 233 -5.74 -30.31 -13.87
CA ALA A 233 -4.86 -29.77 -14.92
C ALA A 233 -5.21 -28.33 -15.35
N GLN A 234 -6.49 -27.97 -15.35
CA GLN A 234 -6.94 -26.69 -15.92
C GLN A 234 -6.37 -25.46 -15.18
N PRO A 235 -6.41 -25.38 -13.83
CA PRO A 235 -5.81 -24.25 -13.14
C PRO A 235 -4.28 -24.18 -13.30
N ALA A 236 -3.57 -25.32 -13.37
CA ALA A 236 -2.14 -25.35 -13.63
C ALA A 236 -1.79 -24.82 -15.02
N ILE A 237 -2.54 -25.22 -16.06
CA ILE A 237 -2.37 -24.72 -17.43
C ILE A 237 -2.62 -23.22 -17.50
N ASN A 238 -3.67 -22.72 -16.82
CA ASN A 238 -3.97 -21.30 -16.77
C ASN A 238 -2.81 -20.51 -16.13
N VAL A 239 -2.27 -20.99 -15.02
CA VAL A 239 -1.11 -20.36 -14.37
C VAL A 239 0.12 -20.38 -15.28
N ALA A 240 0.40 -21.50 -15.95
CA ALA A 240 1.53 -21.59 -16.89
C ALA A 240 1.41 -20.62 -18.08
N ARG A 241 0.18 -20.32 -18.53
CA ARG A 241 -0.07 -19.27 -19.53
C ARG A 241 0.14 -17.86 -18.99
N LEU A 242 -0.25 -17.61 -17.74
CA LEU A 242 -0.15 -16.29 -17.07
C LEU A 242 1.28 -15.96 -16.62
N ALA A 243 2.07 -16.98 -16.26
CA ALA A 243 3.43 -16.85 -15.73
C ALA A 243 4.36 -17.85 -16.42
N PRO A 244 4.73 -17.62 -17.70
CA PRO A 244 5.55 -18.54 -18.45
C PRO A 244 6.96 -18.65 -17.85
N GLY A 245 7.44 -19.88 -17.66
CA GLY A 245 8.75 -20.17 -17.07
C GLY A 245 8.80 -20.11 -15.54
N PHE A 246 7.66 -19.93 -14.87
CA PHE A 246 7.59 -20.05 -13.42
C PHE A 246 7.79 -21.52 -12.97
N THR A 247 8.69 -21.73 -12.01
CA THR A 247 8.91 -23.02 -11.37
C THR A 247 8.41 -22.98 -9.93
N HIS A 248 7.72 -24.04 -9.50
CA HIS A 248 7.15 -24.09 -8.16
C HIS A 248 8.22 -24.41 -7.11
N ALA A 249 8.27 -23.59 -6.05
CA ALA A 249 9.10 -23.84 -4.88
C ALA A 249 8.20 -24.23 -3.71
N PHE A 250 8.38 -25.45 -3.18
CA PHE A 250 7.68 -25.89 -1.98
C PHE A 250 8.41 -25.39 -0.72
N SER A 251 7.68 -24.72 0.17
CA SER A 251 8.18 -24.31 1.48
C SER A 251 7.31 -24.94 2.58
N GLY A 252 7.91 -25.84 3.36
CA GLY A 252 7.22 -26.52 4.46
C GLY A 252 6.70 -25.57 5.54
N LEU A 253 7.44 -24.49 5.84
CA LEU A 253 7.02 -23.47 6.79
C LEU A 253 5.78 -22.72 6.29
N ALA A 254 5.78 -22.28 5.02
CA ALA A 254 4.64 -21.59 4.43
C ALA A 254 3.39 -22.49 4.40
N PHE A 255 3.58 -23.78 4.06
CA PHE A 255 2.52 -24.77 4.11
C PHE A 255 1.96 -24.97 5.52
N ALA A 256 2.81 -25.12 6.53
CA ALA A 256 2.37 -25.27 7.93
C ALA A 256 1.56 -24.05 8.40
N CYS A 257 2.02 -22.84 8.09
CA CYS A 257 1.27 -21.61 8.39
C CYS A 257 -0.09 -21.56 7.69
N ALA A 258 -0.17 -21.97 6.41
CA ALA A 258 -1.41 -22.03 5.65
C ALA A 258 -2.42 -23.03 6.25
N VAL A 259 -1.95 -24.22 6.66
CA VAL A 259 -2.77 -25.23 7.33
C VAL A 259 -3.28 -24.70 8.67
N MET A 260 -2.41 -24.12 9.51
CA MET A 260 -2.81 -23.52 10.78
C MET A 260 -3.88 -22.43 10.58
N ALA A 261 -3.69 -21.52 9.62
CA ALA A 261 -4.67 -20.49 9.30
C ALA A 261 -6.03 -21.10 8.90
N THR A 262 -6.01 -22.15 8.08
CA THR A 262 -7.22 -22.87 7.65
C THR A 262 -7.93 -23.56 8.82
N LEU A 263 -7.18 -24.15 9.77
CA LEU A 263 -7.73 -24.76 10.98
C LEU A 263 -8.35 -23.71 11.92
N VAL A 264 -7.70 -22.56 12.09
CA VAL A 264 -8.25 -21.43 12.86
C VAL A 264 -9.56 -20.94 12.24
N TRP A 265 -9.63 -20.83 10.91
CA TRP A 265 -10.87 -20.49 10.22
C TRP A 265 -11.97 -21.54 10.44
N ALA A 266 -11.65 -22.83 10.31
CA ALA A 266 -12.61 -23.90 10.56
C ALA A 266 -13.15 -23.87 12.01
N SER A 267 -12.28 -23.58 12.99
CA SER A 267 -12.67 -23.35 14.38
C SER A 267 -13.62 -22.14 14.52
N LEU A 268 -13.33 -21.03 13.83
CA LEU A 268 -14.16 -19.84 13.83
C LEU A 268 -15.54 -20.09 13.18
N VAL A 269 -15.60 -20.86 12.10
CA VAL A 269 -16.85 -21.32 11.46
C VAL A 269 -17.65 -22.21 12.40
N LYS A 270 -17.00 -23.18 13.07
CA LYS A 270 -17.63 -24.04 14.09
C LYS A 270 -18.20 -23.21 15.24
N TRP A 271 -17.45 -22.24 15.74
CA TRP A 271 -17.90 -21.29 16.75
C TRP A 271 -19.09 -20.46 16.27
N ARG A 272 -19.12 -20.05 14.98
CA ARG A 272 -20.25 -19.30 14.44
C ARG A 272 -21.54 -20.11 14.37
N ALA A 273 -21.43 -21.38 13.96
CA ALA A 273 -22.54 -22.33 13.85
C ALA A 273 -23.05 -22.78 15.23
N GLY A 274 -22.22 -22.70 16.27
CA GLY A 274 -22.59 -23.01 17.65
C GLY A 274 -23.58 -22.02 18.29
N ARG A 275 -24.36 -22.52 19.26
CA ARG A 275 -25.29 -21.73 20.09
C ARG A 275 -24.54 -20.99 21.21
N HIS A 276 -23.85 -19.91 20.86
CA HIS A 276 -23.20 -19.00 21.82
C HIS A 276 -23.99 -17.70 21.98
N ARG A 277 -23.85 -17.03 23.15
CA ARG A 277 -24.51 -15.74 23.45
C ARG A 277 -24.22 -14.71 22.34
N ALA A 278 -25.23 -13.93 21.98
CA ALA A 278 -25.10 -12.88 20.98
C ALA A 278 -24.19 -11.76 21.52
N ALA A 279 -22.99 -11.65 20.97
CA ALA A 279 -22.06 -10.59 21.27
C ALA A 279 -21.85 -9.71 20.03
N ILE A 280 -21.71 -8.41 20.22
CA ILE A 280 -21.69 -7.38 19.17
C ILE A 280 -20.56 -7.61 18.16
N TRP A 281 -19.43 -8.18 18.59
CA TRP A 281 -18.28 -8.48 17.74
C TRP A 281 -18.48 -9.68 16.79
N LYS A 282 -19.51 -10.50 16.98
CA LYS A 282 -19.69 -11.76 16.25
C LYS A 282 -19.82 -11.53 14.75
N SER A 283 -20.46 -10.43 14.34
CA SER A 283 -20.62 -10.06 12.93
C SER A 283 -19.39 -9.38 12.32
N MET A 284 -18.45 -8.89 13.14
CA MET A 284 -17.17 -8.34 12.65
C MET A 284 -16.10 -9.41 12.49
N ALA A 285 -16.16 -10.46 13.29
CA ALA A 285 -15.12 -11.48 13.35
C ALA A 285 -15.04 -12.32 12.05
N LEU A 286 -16.18 -12.63 11.40
CA LEU A 286 -16.19 -13.43 10.17
C LEU A 286 -15.59 -12.69 8.98
N PRO A 287 -15.99 -11.45 8.65
CA PRO A 287 -15.38 -10.75 7.52
C PRO A 287 -13.90 -10.47 7.74
N ALA A 288 -13.52 -10.04 8.95
CA ALA A 288 -12.12 -9.78 9.28
C ALA A 288 -11.28 -11.06 9.26
N GLY A 289 -11.75 -12.13 9.91
CA GLY A 289 -11.07 -13.42 9.94
C GLY A 289 -10.95 -14.06 8.55
N GLY A 290 -11.98 -13.94 7.72
CA GLY A 290 -11.99 -14.49 6.37
C GLY A 290 -11.06 -13.74 5.43
N ALA A 291 -11.02 -12.41 5.54
CA ALA A 291 -10.05 -11.58 4.82
C ALA A 291 -8.61 -11.92 5.25
N ILE A 292 -8.36 -12.06 6.56
CA ILE A 292 -7.05 -12.47 7.09
C ILE A 292 -6.66 -13.86 6.59
N LEU A 293 -7.58 -14.83 6.58
CA LEU A 293 -7.34 -16.17 6.05
C LEU A 293 -6.92 -16.11 4.59
N CYS A 294 -7.74 -15.50 3.73
CA CYS A 294 -7.44 -15.44 2.29
C CYS A 294 -6.12 -14.71 2.05
N TRP A 295 -5.84 -13.63 2.79
CA TRP A 295 -4.58 -12.92 2.70
C TRP A 295 -3.39 -13.79 3.14
N LEU A 296 -3.50 -14.50 4.27
CA LEU A 296 -2.45 -15.40 4.75
C LEU A 296 -2.20 -16.54 3.76
N LEU A 297 -3.25 -17.15 3.20
CA LEU A 297 -3.11 -18.21 2.20
C LEU A 297 -2.45 -17.68 0.92
N VAL A 298 -2.83 -16.50 0.44
CA VAL A 298 -2.16 -15.86 -0.71
C VAL A 298 -0.69 -15.57 -0.39
N MET A 299 -0.39 -15.01 0.78
CA MET A 299 0.96 -14.63 1.20
C MET A 299 1.85 -15.79 1.64
N THR A 300 1.32 -17.01 1.71
CA THR A 300 2.09 -18.22 2.00
C THR A 300 2.18 -19.10 0.77
N LEU A 301 1.04 -19.49 0.21
CA LEU A 301 0.95 -20.46 -0.89
C LEU A 301 1.23 -19.81 -2.25
N TRP A 302 0.70 -18.61 -2.50
CA TRP A 302 0.81 -17.95 -3.81
C TRP A 302 1.93 -16.91 -3.88
N LEU A 303 2.62 -16.62 -2.78
CA LEU A 303 3.66 -15.59 -2.73
C LEU A 303 4.75 -15.79 -3.81
N PRO A 304 5.32 -16.98 -4.04
CA PRO A 304 6.32 -17.16 -5.10
C PRO A 304 5.79 -16.86 -6.50
N LEU A 305 4.55 -17.27 -6.79
CA LEU A 305 3.89 -17.00 -8.06
C LEU A 305 3.63 -15.50 -8.25
N LEU A 306 3.11 -14.84 -7.22
CA LEU A 306 2.83 -13.41 -7.24
C LEU A 306 4.12 -12.59 -7.38
N ASN A 307 5.19 -12.99 -6.69
CA ASN A 307 6.51 -12.36 -6.82
C ASN A 307 7.05 -12.53 -8.23
N PHE A 308 6.99 -13.73 -8.83
CA PHE A 308 7.43 -13.92 -10.21
C PHE A 308 6.62 -13.06 -11.20
N ALA A 309 5.29 -13.03 -11.04
CA ALA A 309 4.43 -12.28 -11.93
C ALA A 309 4.56 -10.74 -11.78
N ARG A 310 4.90 -10.24 -10.57
CA ARG A 310 4.93 -8.80 -10.25
C ARG A 310 6.33 -8.20 -10.13
N SER A 311 7.35 -8.99 -9.89
CA SER A 311 8.75 -8.52 -9.81
C SER A 311 9.33 -8.23 -11.19
N TYR A 312 10.28 -7.31 -11.23
CA TYR A 312 11.16 -7.08 -12.39
C TYR A 312 12.38 -8.01 -12.36
N GLU A 313 12.58 -8.79 -11.30
CA GLU A 313 13.71 -9.70 -11.14
C GLU A 313 13.94 -10.63 -12.34
N PRO A 314 12.93 -11.35 -12.89
CA PRO A 314 13.17 -12.23 -14.04
C PRO A 314 13.64 -11.49 -15.30
N LEU A 315 13.22 -10.23 -15.47
CA LEU A 315 13.65 -9.37 -16.58
C LEU A 315 15.10 -8.93 -16.37
N VAL A 316 15.41 -8.42 -15.18
CA VAL A 316 16.74 -7.90 -14.84
C VAL A 316 17.79 -9.02 -14.88
N LEU A 317 17.47 -10.22 -14.40
CA LEU A 317 18.37 -11.37 -14.46
C LEU A 317 18.68 -11.76 -15.91
N LYS A 318 17.68 -11.82 -16.80
CA LYS A 318 17.91 -12.07 -18.24
C LYS A 318 18.80 -11.00 -18.88
N VAL A 319 18.56 -9.73 -18.56
CA VAL A 319 19.41 -8.62 -19.05
C VAL A 319 20.84 -8.78 -18.54
N ARG A 320 21.02 -9.13 -17.26
CA ARG A 320 22.34 -9.38 -16.66
C ARG A 320 23.05 -10.55 -17.31
N ASP A 321 22.35 -11.62 -17.67
CA ASP A 321 22.94 -12.77 -18.36
C ASP A 321 23.43 -12.40 -19.78
N MET A 322 22.80 -11.42 -20.44
CA MET A 322 23.21 -10.91 -21.76
C MET A 322 24.34 -9.88 -21.70
N ILE A 323 24.31 -9.00 -20.69
CA ILE A 323 25.21 -7.85 -20.57
C ILE A 323 26.46 -8.17 -19.72
N GLY A 324 26.37 -9.18 -18.86
CA GLY A 324 27.36 -9.50 -17.83
C GLY A 324 27.26 -8.58 -16.62
N SER A 325 28.40 -8.22 -16.03
CA SER A 325 28.52 -7.34 -14.85
C SER A 325 29.31 -6.07 -15.16
N PRO A 326 28.80 -5.17 -16.04
CA PRO A 326 29.46 -3.91 -16.35
C PRO A 326 29.47 -2.99 -15.13
N HIS A 327 30.55 -2.21 -15.00
CA HIS A 327 30.69 -1.23 -13.93
C HIS A 327 29.68 -0.09 -14.03
N CYS A 328 29.16 0.19 -15.24
CA CYS A 328 28.16 1.22 -15.46
C CYS A 328 27.31 0.92 -16.70
N VAL A 329 26.07 1.41 -16.67
CA VAL A 329 25.10 1.22 -17.75
C VAL A 329 24.33 2.52 -17.96
N HIS A 330 24.30 3.01 -19.19
CA HIS A 330 23.45 4.13 -19.53
C HIS A 330 21.99 3.71 -19.59
N TYR A 331 21.08 4.60 -19.23
CA TYR A 331 19.67 4.35 -19.39
C TYR A 331 18.92 5.53 -19.99
N HIS A 332 17.83 5.22 -20.69
CA HIS A 332 16.91 6.20 -21.25
C HIS A 332 15.46 5.76 -21.03
N GLY A 333 14.64 6.67 -20.50
CA GLY A 333 13.19 6.45 -20.36
C GLY A 333 12.75 5.44 -19.29
N LEU A 334 13.67 4.92 -18.47
CA LEU A 334 13.30 4.00 -17.40
C LEU A 334 12.43 4.71 -16.35
N THR A 335 11.35 4.03 -15.96
CA THR A 335 10.58 4.40 -14.78
C THR A 335 11.41 4.20 -13.51
N ARG A 336 11.03 4.88 -12.41
CA ARG A 336 11.70 4.72 -11.11
C ARG A 336 11.69 3.26 -10.61
N ALA A 337 10.65 2.50 -10.94
CA ALA A 337 10.53 1.10 -10.53
C ALA A 337 11.51 0.21 -11.30
N GLN A 338 11.62 0.39 -12.63
CA GLN A 338 12.61 -0.32 -13.45
C GLN A 338 14.03 0.06 -13.05
N GLY A 339 14.33 1.36 -12.87
CA GLY A 339 15.64 1.83 -12.45
C GLY A 339 16.07 1.21 -11.12
N ALA A 340 15.20 1.26 -10.10
CA ALA A 340 15.46 0.62 -8.81
C ALA A 340 15.64 -0.91 -8.93
N ALA A 341 14.89 -1.56 -9.82
CA ALA A 341 15.04 -2.99 -10.05
C ALA A 341 16.39 -3.35 -10.70
N PHE A 342 16.86 -2.56 -11.67
CA PHE A 342 18.17 -2.75 -12.30
C PHE A 342 19.32 -2.48 -11.33
N GLU A 343 19.20 -1.47 -10.47
CA GLU A 343 20.18 -1.21 -9.41
C GLU A 343 20.18 -2.35 -8.37
N PHE A 344 19.01 -2.78 -7.90
CA PHE A 344 18.91 -3.77 -6.82
C PHE A 344 19.19 -5.21 -7.28
N HIS A 345 18.54 -5.70 -8.34
CA HIS A 345 18.70 -7.08 -8.81
C HIS A 345 19.89 -7.23 -9.78
N GLY A 346 20.14 -6.19 -10.58
CA GLY A 346 21.21 -6.19 -11.57
C GLY A 346 22.56 -5.77 -11.01
N GLN A 347 22.57 -5.05 -9.88
CA GLN A 347 23.77 -4.44 -9.28
C GLN A 347 24.47 -3.49 -10.26
N PHE A 348 23.71 -2.87 -11.16
CA PHE A 348 24.23 -1.92 -12.13
C PHE A 348 24.28 -0.51 -11.55
N LYS A 349 25.36 0.22 -11.87
CA LYS A 349 25.41 1.67 -11.66
C LYS A 349 24.78 2.35 -12.87
N LEU A 350 23.53 2.79 -12.71
CA LEU A 350 22.78 3.45 -13.76
C LEU A 350 23.24 4.91 -13.93
N GLN A 351 23.48 5.32 -15.17
CA GLN A 351 23.80 6.69 -15.54
C GLN A 351 22.80 7.23 -16.57
N PRO A 352 22.23 8.42 -16.38
CA PRO A 352 21.33 9.00 -17.37
C PRO A 352 22.09 9.24 -18.68
N SER A 353 21.44 8.95 -19.82
CA SER A 353 22.08 9.15 -21.13
C SER A 353 22.29 10.63 -21.51
N ASN A 354 21.58 11.57 -20.86
CA ASN A 354 21.61 13.00 -21.17
C ASN A 354 22.64 13.81 -20.36
N GLN A 355 23.68 13.18 -19.80
CA GLN A 355 24.75 13.98 -19.20
C GLN A 355 25.61 14.61 -20.30
N ASP A 356 25.38 15.91 -20.48
CA ASP A 356 26.17 16.83 -21.27
C ASP A 356 27.65 16.47 -21.26
N VAL A 357 28.19 16.26 -22.46
CA VAL A 357 29.63 16.15 -22.77
C VAL A 357 30.38 17.46 -22.46
N GLY A 358 29.75 18.44 -21.81
CA GLY A 358 30.21 19.82 -21.69
C GLY A 358 30.93 20.21 -20.39
N ASN A 359 30.86 19.43 -19.31
CA ASN A 359 31.59 19.78 -18.08
C ASN A 359 31.71 18.57 -17.14
N LEU A 360 32.89 17.95 -17.12
CA LEU A 360 33.60 17.42 -15.94
C LEU A 360 34.75 16.53 -16.43
N ASN A 361 35.97 16.99 -16.18
CA ASN A 361 37.21 16.22 -16.03
C ASN A 361 37.06 14.68 -16.17
N SER A 362 37.44 14.18 -17.35
CA SER A 362 38.40 13.08 -17.51
C SER A 362 38.36 11.94 -16.47
N GLN A 363 37.22 11.28 -16.23
CA GLN A 363 37.18 9.93 -15.59
C GLN A 363 35.79 9.26 -15.55
N SER A 364 34.80 9.74 -16.31
CA SER A 364 33.58 8.97 -16.53
C SER A 364 33.91 7.76 -17.40
N ALA A 365 34.08 6.59 -16.77
CA ALA A 365 34.21 5.33 -17.48
C ALA A 365 33.10 5.26 -18.55
N SER A 366 33.49 5.24 -19.83
CA SER A 366 32.55 5.16 -20.94
C SER A 366 31.77 3.86 -20.81
N CYS A 367 30.48 3.93 -20.48
CA CYS A 367 29.68 2.74 -20.36
C CYS A 367 29.44 2.14 -21.75
N ASP A 368 29.71 0.83 -21.85
CA ASP A 368 29.57 0.07 -23.10
C ASP A 368 28.11 -0.30 -23.40
N TRP A 369 27.20 -0.09 -22.46
CA TRP A 369 25.81 -0.54 -22.56
C TRP A 369 24.83 0.60 -22.32
N LEU A 370 23.75 0.58 -23.11
CA LEU A 370 22.61 1.47 -23.00
C LEU A 370 21.32 0.64 -22.94
N ILE A 371 20.53 0.88 -21.91
CA ILE A 371 19.23 0.25 -21.66
C ILE A 371 18.12 1.25 -21.94
N VAL A 372 17.15 0.88 -22.78
CA VAL A 372 16.05 1.78 -23.16
C VAL A 372 14.71 1.10 -22.93
N ASP A 373 13.77 1.80 -22.30
CA ASP A 373 12.37 1.36 -22.27
C ASP A 373 11.75 1.54 -23.66
N THR A 374 11.09 0.51 -24.17
CA THR A 374 10.36 0.57 -25.44
C THR A 374 9.33 1.71 -25.50
N GLN A 375 8.72 2.09 -24.38
CA GLN A 375 7.77 3.22 -24.33
C GLN A 375 8.45 4.57 -24.60
N ALA A 376 9.75 4.68 -24.34
CA ALA A 376 10.56 5.88 -24.58
C ALA A 376 11.34 5.82 -25.90
N MET A 377 11.09 4.81 -26.75
CA MET A 377 11.76 4.72 -28.06
C MET A 377 11.47 5.91 -28.96
N GLY A 378 10.29 6.54 -28.83
CA GLY A 378 9.89 7.69 -29.63
C GLY A 378 10.76 8.93 -29.42
N THR A 379 11.28 9.14 -28.20
CA THR A 379 12.15 10.30 -27.87
C THR A 379 13.64 9.94 -27.90
N LEU A 380 14.00 8.65 -27.95
CA LEU A 380 15.39 8.20 -27.88
C LEU A 380 16.31 8.90 -28.91
N LYS A 381 15.88 9.01 -30.17
CA LYS A 381 16.70 9.64 -31.23
C LYS A 381 16.85 11.15 -31.09
N GLN A 382 15.97 11.79 -30.32
CA GLN A 382 16.03 13.23 -30.05
C GLN A 382 17.00 13.52 -28.90
N ASP A 383 17.03 12.63 -27.91
CA ASP A 383 17.75 12.83 -26.66
C ASP A 383 19.14 12.17 -26.64
N VAL A 384 19.36 11.14 -27.46
CA VAL A 384 20.60 10.34 -27.48
C VAL A 384 21.12 10.21 -28.90
N ASP A 385 22.40 10.56 -29.11
CA ASP A 385 23.10 10.23 -30.36
C ASP A 385 23.26 8.71 -30.47
N MET A 386 22.54 8.10 -31.41
CA MET A 386 22.53 6.66 -31.65
C MET A 386 23.67 6.18 -32.55
N GLY A 387 24.47 7.09 -33.14
CA GLY A 387 25.62 6.73 -33.99
C GLY A 387 26.58 5.69 -33.39
N PRO A 388 27.00 5.81 -32.12
CA PRO A 388 27.90 4.85 -31.48
C PRO A 388 27.19 3.63 -30.88
N TRP A 389 25.87 3.46 -31.06
CA TRP A 389 25.08 2.42 -30.39
C TRP A 389 24.54 1.40 -31.39
N GLN A 390 24.91 0.13 -31.20
CA GLN A 390 24.38 -0.99 -31.98
C GLN A 390 23.37 -1.79 -31.18
N TYR A 391 22.21 -2.04 -31.78
CA TYR A 391 21.17 -2.89 -31.21
C TYR A 391 21.72 -4.30 -30.96
N GLN A 392 21.44 -4.85 -29.77
CA GLN A 392 21.82 -6.22 -29.40
C GLN A 392 20.59 -7.12 -29.25
N ALA A 393 19.65 -6.72 -28.39
CA ALA A 393 18.50 -7.56 -28.08
C ALA A 393 17.34 -6.73 -27.51
N THR A 394 16.14 -7.30 -27.61
CA THR A 394 14.95 -6.82 -26.88
C THR A 394 14.58 -7.90 -25.88
N VAL A 395 14.53 -7.54 -24.61
CA VAL A 395 14.22 -8.44 -23.50
C VAL A 395 12.80 -8.14 -23.03
N ARG A 396 11.92 -9.12 -23.23
CA ARG A 396 10.54 -9.05 -22.77
C ARG A 396 10.39 -9.56 -21.35
N ARG A 397 9.60 -8.85 -20.56
CA ARG A 397 9.17 -9.33 -19.25
C ARG A 397 8.24 -10.54 -19.41
N PRO A 398 8.49 -11.68 -18.74
CA PRO A 398 7.65 -12.89 -18.93
C PRO A 398 6.18 -12.70 -18.57
N SER A 399 5.87 -11.82 -17.61
CA SER A 399 4.54 -11.66 -17.03
C SER A 399 3.75 -10.45 -17.53
N ASP A 400 4.36 -9.58 -18.35
CA ASP A 400 3.70 -8.40 -18.92
C ASP A 400 4.13 -8.22 -20.38
N ASN A 401 3.16 -8.00 -21.26
CA ASN A 401 3.40 -7.87 -22.70
C ASN A 401 3.74 -6.44 -23.13
N ASN A 402 3.60 -5.46 -22.24
CA ASN A 402 3.79 -4.03 -22.56
C ASN A 402 5.07 -3.42 -21.95
N GLU A 403 5.90 -4.24 -21.31
CA GLU A 403 7.15 -3.82 -20.68
C GLU A 403 8.32 -4.57 -21.31
N ASP A 404 8.85 -3.99 -22.39
CA ASP A 404 10.02 -4.48 -23.11
C ASP A 404 11.20 -3.53 -22.92
N ILE A 405 12.38 -4.11 -22.70
CA ILE A 405 13.63 -3.38 -22.53
C ILE A 405 14.54 -3.68 -23.72
N VAL A 406 15.02 -2.62 -24.38
CA VAL A 406 15.93 -2.70 -25.52
C VAL A 406 17.36 -2.46 -25.06
N LEU A 407 18.26 -3.33 -25.51
CA LEU A 407 19.68 -3.30 -25.17
C LEU A 407 20.50 -2.84 -26.38
N TYR A 408 21.33 -1.83 -26.15
CA TYR A 408 22.32 -1.35 -27.10
C TYR A 408 23.72 -1.50 -26.53
N LYS A 409 24.66 -1.90 -27.38
CA LYS A 409 26.08 -1.95 -27.06
C LYS A 409 26.83 -0.91 -27.87
N ARG A 410 27.79 -0.24 -27.23
CA ARG A 410 28.64 0.75 -27.89
C ARG A 410 29.51 0.06 -28.94
N THR A 411 29.52 0.57 -30.16
CA THR A 411 30.47 0.14 -31.18
C THR A 411 31.84 0.74 -30.87
N ALA A 412 32.88 -0.09 -30.83
CA ALA A 412 34.24 0.42 -30.73
C ALA A 412 34.54 1.27 -31.97
N PRO A 413 35.23 2.42 -31.84
CA PRO A 413 35.63 3.19 -33.00
C PRO A 413 36.49 2.29 -33.90
N THR A 414 36.07 2.14 -35.16
CA THR A 414 36.85 1.47 -36.20
C THR A 414 38.16 2.23 -36.36
N VAL A 415 39.23 1.73 -35.74
CA VAL A 415 40.59 2.17 -36.04
C VAL A 415 40.84 1.74 -37.49
N ALA A 416 40.81 2.71 -38.41
CA ALA A 416 41.26 2.48 -39.78
C ALA A 416 42.69 1.93 -39.70
N LYS A 417 42.90 0.72 -40.21
CA LYS A 417 44.24 0.15 -40.37
C LYS A 417 45.02 1.12 -41.27
N PRO A 418 46.25 1.53 -40.88
CA PRO A 418 47.04 2.48 -41.66
C PRO A 418 47.37 1.98 -43.05
#